data_AF-A0A956GI64-F1
#
_entry.id   AF-A0A956GI64-F1
#
_cell.length_a   1.000
_cell.length_b   1.000
_cell.length_c   1.000
_cell.angle_alpha   90.00
_cell.angle_beta   90.00
_cell.angle_gamma   90.00
#
_symmetry.space_group_name_H-M   'P 1'
#
loop_
_entity.id
_entity.type
_entity.pdbx_description
1 polymer ?
#
loop_
_entity_poly.entity_id
_entity_poly.type
_entity_poly.pdbx_seq_one_letter_code
_entity_poly.pdbx_strand_id
1 'polypeptide(L)'
;MSKLHPLARRVLAVFLVLLATASCGLGDLSIDEADPDSIPADPTYEGEVRPLMRYYCVACHAPSSQLGTAHDFDYSTYEGTKAGYGGILDTVFEQQSMPPGAARRMSPREEAIVKRWAEQGFKEKPTP
;
A
#
# COMPACT_ATOMS: atom_id res chain seq x y z
N MET A 1 -57.47 -12.69 0.05
CA MET A 1 -56.59 -11.65 -0.53
C MET A 1 -56.76 -10.37 0.30
N SER A 2 -55.92 -10.17 1.31
CA SER A 2 -56.07 -9.06 2.27
C SER A 2 -55.59 -7.75 1.65
N LYS A 3 -56.47 -6.74 1.57
CA LYS A 3 -56.15 -5.42 1.01
C LYS A 3 -55.37 -4.63 2.06
N LEU A 4 -54.13 -4.26 1.76
CA LEU A 4 -53.30 -3.45 2.66
C LEU A 4 -53.97 -2.10 2.94
N HIS A 5 -54.09 -1.73 4.22
CA HIS A 5 -54.70 -0.48 4.67
C HIS A 5 -53.96 0.74 4.06
N PRO A 6 -54.66 1.82 3.67
CA PRO A 6 -54.06 2.97 2.97
C PRO A 6 -52.98 3.67 3.79
N LEU A 7 -53.04 3.61 5.13
CA LEU A 7 -51.99 4.11 6.02
C LEU A 7 -50.70 3.26 5.92
N ALA A 8 -50.83 1.93 5.92
CA ALA A 8 -49.69 1.02 5.78
C ALA A 8 -48.98 1.20 4.43
N ARG A 9 -49.73 1.52 3.38
CA ARG A 9 -49.20 1.80 2.04
C ARG A 9 -48.43 3.12 1.98
N ARG A 10 -48.84 4.14 2.75
CA ARG A 10 -48.14 5.43 2.88
C ARG A 10 -46.89 5.31 3.75
N VAL A 11 -46.96 4.59 4.86
CA VAL A 11 -45.81 4.34 5.74
C VAL A 11 -44.74 3.51 5.00
N LEU A 12 -45.13 2.49 4.24
CA LEU A 12 -44.22 1.70 3.43
C LEU A 12 -43.57 2.52 2.30
N ALA A 13 -44.32 3.42 1.65
CA ALA A 13 -43.78 4.30 0.62
C ALA A 13 -42.76 5.31 1.19
N VAL A 14 -43.01 5.87 2.38
CA VAL A 14 -42.08 6.78 3.06
C VAL A 14 -40.81 6.04 3.51
N PHE A 15 -40.93 4.81 4.02
CA PHE A 15 -39.78 3.97 4.36
C PHE A 15 -38.91 3.62 3.15
N LEU A 16 -39.51 3.31 2.00
CA LEU A 16 -38.79 3.00 0.77
C LEU A 16 -38.08 4.23 0.17
N VAL A 17 -38.65 5.42 0.30
CA VAL A 17 -38.02 6.68 -0.14
C VAL A 17 -36.83 7.05 0.75
N LEU A 18 -36.94 6.84 2.07
CA LEU A 18 -35.83 7.07 3.02
C LEU A 18 -34.65 6.09 2.82
N LEU A 19 -34.93 4.86 2.38
CA LEU A 19 -33.88 3.89 2.01
C LEU A 19 -33.18 4.24 0.70
N ALA A 20 -33.87 4.88 -0.25
CA ALA A 20 -33.31 5.23 -1.56
C ALA A 20 -32.39 6.46 -1.54
N THR A 21 -32.48 7.34 -0.53
CA THR A 21 -31.64 8.55 -0.42
C THR A 21 -30.38 8.36 0.42
N ALA A 22 -30.18 7.19 1.03
CA ALA A 22 -28.99 6.90 1.85
C ALA A 22 -27.75 6.47 1.03
N SER A 23 -27.84 6.44 -0.30
CA SER A 23 -26.80 5.86 -1.17
C SER A 23 -25.80 6.86 -1.77
N CYS A 24 -25.86 8.15 -1.44
CA CYS A 24 -24.90 9.14 -1.90
C CYS A 24 -24.49 10.03 -0.72
N GLY A 25 -23.54 9.58 0.10
CA GLY A 25 -23.10 10.38 1.25
C GLY A 25 -22.24 9.65 2.29
N LEU A 26 -22.12 8.33 2.20
CA LEU A 26 -20.99 7.64 2.83
C LEU A 26 -19.84 7.69 1.82
N GLY A 27 -19.02 8.73 1.95
CA GLY A 27 -17.69 8.74 1.34
C GLY A 27 -17.00 7.42 1.67
N ASP A 28 -16.29 6.90 0.69
CA ASP A 28 -15.61 5.62 0.73
C ASP A 28 -14.64 5.58 1.93
N LEU A 29 -15.05 4.93 3.01
CA LEU A 29 -14.13 4.53 4.08
C LEU A 29 -13.31 3.30 3.63
N SER A 30 -12.89 3.24 2.37
CA SER A 30 -11.88 2.29 1.92
C SER A 30 -10.52 2.82 2.33
N ILE A 31 -10.06 2.37 3.51
CA ILE A 31 -8.72 2.61 4.06
C ILE A 31 -7.62 1.93 3.22
N ASP A 32 -7.97 1.26 2.12
CA ASP A 32 -7.05 0.47 1.30
C ASP A 32 -6.42 1.24 0.13
N GLU A 33 -7.01 2.35 -0.32
CA GLU A 33 -6.42 3.11 -1.42
C GLU A 33 -5.45 4.17 -0.86
N ALA A 34 -4.18 4.14 -1.26
CA ALA A 34 -3.25 5.19 -0.89
C ALA A 34 -3.70 6.51 -1.55
N ASP A 35 -4.00 7.53 -0.74
CA ASP A 35 -4.29 8.87 -1.24
C ASP A 35 -3.14 9.34 -2.17
N PRO A 36 -3.40 9.55 -3.47
CA PRO A 36 -2.35 9.84 -4.45
C PRO A 36 -1.61 11.14 -4.14
N ASP A 37 -2.27 12.12 -3.51
CA ASP A 37 -1.67 13.40 -3.11
C ASP A 37 -0.73 13.23 -1.91
N SER A 38 -0.87 12.13 -1.16
CA SER A 38 0.01 11.80 -0.05
C SER A 38 1.34 11.16 -0.49
N ILE A 39 1.47 10.71 -1.73
CA ILE A 39 2.69 10.09 -2.26
C ILE A 39 3.59 11.19 -2.85
N PRO A 40 4.86 11.31 -2.42
CA PRO A 40 5.81 12.25 -3.02
C PRO A 40 5.81 12.17 -4.55
N ALA A 41 5.80 13.33 -5.20
CA ALA A 41 5.74 13.41 -6.66
C ALA A 41 7.04 12.91 -7.31
N ASP A 42 8.18 13.14 -6.66
CA ASP A 42 9.51 12.72 -7.13
C ASP A 42 10.27 12.00 -6.01
N PRO A 43 9.88 10.76 -5.65
CA PRO A 43 10.55 10.01 -4.60
C PRO A 43 11.96 9.62 -5.04
N THR A 44 12.91 9.70 -4.11
CA THR A 44 14.32 9.35 -4.32
C THR A 44 14.73 8.21 -3.41
N TYR A 45 15.85 7.56 -3.74
CA TYR A 45 16.41 6.55 -2.87
C TYR A 45 16.79 7.16 -1.51
N GLU A 46 17.57 8.24 -1.50
CA GLU A 46 18.05 8.81 -0.25
C GLU A 46 16.97 9.40 0.65
N GLY A 47 15.92 9.97 0.03
CA GLY A 47 14.79 10.60 0.72
C GLY A 47 13.81 9.56 1.26
N GLU A 48 13.11 8.87 0.37
CA GLU A 48 11.93 8.08 0.73
C GLU A 48 12.22 6.58 0.83
N VAL A 49 12.99 6.02 -0.11
CA VAL A 49 13.11 4.55 -0.23
C VAL A 49 14.11 3.96 0.76
N ARG A 50 15.25 4.62 1.00
CA ARG A 50 16.29 4.16 1.93
C ARG A 50 15.77 3.98 3.35
N PRO A 51 14.96 4.90 3.93
CA PRO A 51 14.31 4.65 5.22
C PRO A 51 13.42 3.41 5.23
N LEU A 52 12.66 3.17 4.15
CA LEU A 52 11.80 1.98 4.03
C LEU A 52 12.64 0.70 3.95
N MET A 53 13.70 0.68 3.15
CA MET A 53 14.61 -0.48 3.09
C MET A 53 15.26 -0.75 4.45
N ARG A 54 15.70 0.31 5.14
CA ARG A 54 16.28 0.19 6.49
C ARG A 54 15.31 -0.42 7.49
N TYR A 55 14.04 -0.04 7.42
CA TYR A 55 13.03 -0.49 8.37
C TYR A 55 12.52 -1.91 8.09
N TYR A 56 12.24 -2.22 6.82
CA TYR A 56 11.59 -3.48 6.43
C TYR A 56 12.56 -4.58 6.01
N CYS A 57 13.72 -4.24 5.42
CA CYS A 57 14.54 -5.21 4.69
C CYS A 57 15.91 -5.45 5.35
N VAL A 58 16.62 -4.38 5.71
CA VAL A 58 18.04 -4.40 6.13
C VAL A 58 18.31 -5.28 7.35
N ALA A 59 17.35 -5.41 8.28
CA ALA A 59 17.51 -6.25 9.47
C ALA A 59 17.81 -7.72 9.14
N CYS A 60 17.35 -8.21 7.98
CA CYS A 60 17.56 -9.58 7.51
C CYS A 60 18.44 -9.65 6.26
N HIS A 61 18.46 -8.59 5.45
CA HIS A 61 19.11 -8.58 4.13
C HIS A 61 20.39 -7.75 4.08
N ALA A 62 20.94 -7.25 5.19
CA ALA A 62 22.28 -6.66 5.19
C ALA A 62 23.36 -7.75 5.24
N PRO A 63 24.57 -7.50 4.70
CA PRO A 63 25.72 -8.40 4.88
C PRO A 63 26.09 -8.61 6.35
N SER A 64 25.77 -7.62 7.20
CA SER A 64 25.97 -7.67 8.65
C SER A 64 24.81 -8.31 9.42
N SER A 65 23.75 -8.79 8.74
CA SER A 65 22.62 -9.43 9.41
C SER A 65 23.05 -10.74 10.05
N GLN A 66 22.47 -11.08 11.21
CA GLN A 66 22.72 -12.37 11.87
C GLN A 66 22.16 -13.56 11.09
N LEU A 67 21.25 -13.31 10.15
CA LEU A 67 20.69 -14.31 9.24
C LEU A 67 21.57 -14.52 7.99
N GLY A 68 22.66 -13.75 7.85
CA GLY A 68 23.40 -13.61 6.60
C GLY A 68 22.62 -12.79 5.57
N THR A 69 23.22 -12.47 4.43
CA THR A 69 22.49 -11.87 3.30
C THR A 69 21.48 -12.90 2.79
N ALA A 70 20.23 -12.85 3.24
CA ALA A 70 19.21 -13.79 2.81
C ALA A 70 19.06 -13.72 1.28
N HIS A 71 19.35 -14.85 0.61
CA HIS A 71 19.25 -15.00 -0.85
C HIS A 71 20.05 -13.95 -1.67
N ASP A 72 21.22 -13.52 -1.16
CA ASP A 72 22.20 -12.68 -1.89
C ASP A 72 21.74 -11.26 -2.27
N PHE A 73 20.60 -10.77 -1.77
CA PHE A 73 20.19 -9.37 -1.98
C PHE A 73 20.60 -8.49 -0.78
N ASP A 74 21.52 -7.56 -1.02
CA ASP A 74 21.89 -6.52 -0.05
C ASP A 74 21.04 -5.25 -0.20
N TYR A 75 19.97 -5.15 0.60
CA TYR A 75 19.09 -3.98 0.60
C TYR A 75 19.61 -2.80 1.44
N SER A 76 20.85 -2.86 1.95
CA SER A 76 21.46 -1.75 2.70
C SER A 76 22.04 -0.65 1.79
N THR A 77 22.13 -0.92 0.49
CA THR A 77 22.70 -0.03 -0.52
C THR A 77 21.69 0.35 -1.60
N TYR A 78 21.93 1.48 -2.28
CA TYR A 78 21.13 1.90 -3.43
C TYR A 78 21.20 0.83 -4.53
N GLU A 79 22.40 0.35 -4.85
CA GLU A 79 22.60 -0.58 -5.96
C GLU A 79 21.98 -1.94 -5.71
N GLY A 80 22.07 -2.46 -4.48
CA GLY A 80 21.40 -3.72 -4.15
C GLY A 80 19.88 -3.56 -4.11
N THR A 81 19.36 -2.42 -3.65
CA THR A 81 17.92 -2.13 -3.72
C THR A 81 17.41 -2.06 -5.15
N LYS A 82 18.13 -1.34 -6.03
CA LYS A 82 17.81 -1.22 -7.44
C LYS A 82 17.89 -2.56 -8.16
N ALA A 83 18.98 -3.30 -7.98
CA ALA A 83 19.17 -4.60 -8.60
C ALA A 83 18.14 -5.63 -8.11
N GLY A 84 17.77 -5.59 -6.82
CA GLY A 84 16.83 -6.51 -6.20
C GLY A 84 15.36 -6.09 -6.28
N TYR A 85 15.03 -4.97 -6.94
CA TYR A 85 13.65 -4.45 -6.99
C TYR A 85 12.64 -5.45 -7.59
N GLY A 86 13.03 -6.20 -8.62
CA GLY A 86 12.15 -7.22 -9.21
C GLY A 86 11.75 -8.30 -8.19
N GLY A 87 12.68 -8.70 -7.32
CA GLY A 87 12.40 -9.62 -6.22
C GLY A 87 11.51 -9.00 -5.15
N ILE A 88 11.65 -7.70 -4.86
CA ILE A 88 10.75 -6.99 -3.94
C ILE A 88 9.32 -7.00 -4.50
N LEU A 89 9.14 -6.66 -5.78
CA LEU A 89 7.84 -6.64 -6.43
C LEU A 89 7.14 -8.01 -6.33
N ASP A 90 7.84 -9.06 -6.75
CA ASP A 90 7.30 -10.41 -6.76
C ASP A 90 7.05 -10.95 -5.34
N THR A 91 8.03 -10.90 -4.44
CA THR A 91 7.93 -11.58 -3.14
C THR A 91 7.21 -10.78 -2.06
N VAL A 92 7.36 -9.45 -2.05
CA VAL A 92 6.80 -8.58 -1.01
C VAL A 92 5.40 -8.12 -1.40
N PHE A 93 5.21 -7.67 -2.63
CA PHE A 93 3.96 -7.04 -3.06
C PHE A 93 2.99 -8.04 -3.71
N GLU A 94 3.47 -8.97 -4.55
CA GLU A 94 2.58 -9.93 -5.24
C GLU A 94 2.32 -11.20 -4.40
N GLN A 95 3.38 -11.92 -4.01
CA GLN A 95 3.27 -13.17 -3.28
C GLN A 95 3.05 -12.97 -1.77
N GLN A 96 3.43 -11.80 -1.24
CA GLN A 96 3.36 -11.46 0.18
C GLN A 96 4.08 -12.49 1.09
N SER A 97 5.08 -13.20 0.54
CA SER A 97 5.88 -14.21 1.24
C SER A 97 6.97 -13.58 2.11
N MET A 98 7.28 -12.30 1.88
CA MET A 98 8.18 -11.48 2.68
C MET A 98 7.46 -10.25 3.26
N PRO A 99 7.88 -9.75 4.44
CA PRO A 99 8.81 -10.39 5.38
C PRO A 99 8.21 -11.65 6.03
N PRO A 100 9.03 -12.56 6.59
CA PRO A 100 8.54 -13.82 7.12
C PRO A 100 7.75 -13.65 8.43
N GLY A 101 6.79 -14.55 8.67
CA GLY A 101 6.04 -14.64 9.92
C GLY A 101 5.16 -13.42 10.17
N ALA A 102 5.15 -12.94 11.42
CA ALA A 102 4.35 -11.79 11.85
C ALA A 102 5.11 -10.45 11.76
N ALA A 103 6.21 -10.41 11.01
CA ALA A 103 6.95 -9.16 10.78
C ALA A 103 6.06 -8.14 10.06
N ARG A 104 6.27 -6.86 10.37
CA ARG A 104 5.44 -5.77 9.84
C ARG A 104 5.63 -5.65 8.33
N ARG A 105 4.51 -5.60 7.58
CA ARG A 105 4.51 -5.31 6.14
C ARG A 105 4.42 -3.81 5.88
N MET A 106 4.86 -3.40 4.68
CA MET A 106 4.63 -2.05 4.18
C MET A 106 3.12 -1.78 4.09
N SER A 107 2.73 -0.54 4.35
CA SER A 107 1.40 -0.03 4.03
C SER A 107 1.24 0.21 2.53
N PRO A 108 0.00 0.30 2.01
CA PRO A 108 -0.25 0.64 0.60
C PRO A 108 0.46 1.93 0.17
N ARG A 109 0.53 2.93 1.07
CA ARG A 109 1.23 4.19 0.81
C ARG A 109 2.74 3.98 0.62
N GLU A 110 3.38 3.19 1.47
CA GLU A 110 4.81 2.91 1.39
C GLU A 110 5.15 2.06 0.16
N GLU A 111 4.31 1.10 -0.19
CA GLU A 111 4.41 0.35 -1.45
C GLU A 111 4.31 1.28 -2.66
N ALA A 112 3.33 2.18 -2.69
CA ALA A 112 3.15 3.15 -3.77
C ALA A 112 4.36 4.09 -3.94
N ILE A 113 5.02 4.48 -2.85
CA ILE A 113 6.28 5.24 -2.88
C ILE A 113 7.38 4.45 -3.61
N VAL A 114 7.56 3.18 -3.23
CA VAL A 114 8.61 2.31 -3.78
C VAL A 114 8.35 2.01 -5.26
N LYS A 115 7.09 1.76 -5.63
CA LYS A 115 6.67 1.57 -7.03
C LYS A 115 6.92 2.81 -7.87
N ARG A 116 6.49 3.98 -7.41
CA ARG A 116 6.68 5.25 -8.13
C ARG A 116 8.17 5.57 -8.33
N TRP A 117 9.02 5.32 -7.34
CA TRP A 117 10.46 5.50 -7.48
C TRP A 117 11.06 4.62 -8.60
N ALA A 118 10.63 3.37 -8.70
CA ALA A 118 11.06 2.47 -9.77
C ALA A 118 10.53 2.90 -11.15
N GLU A 119 9.26 3.29 -11.24
CA GLU A 119 8.63 3.82 -12.46
C GLU A 119 9.34 5.07 -12.99
N GLN A 120 9.90 5.90 -12.10
CA GLN A 120 10.67 7.10 -12.45
C GLN A 120 12.16 6.85 -12.70
N GLY A 121 12.57 5.58 -12.81
CA GLY A 121 13.93 5.21 -13.22
C GLY A 121 14.95 5.14 -12.08
N PHE A 122 14.50 4.90 -10.84
CA PHE A 122 15.36 4.67 -9.68
C PHE A 122 16.26 5.86 -9.33
N LYS A 123 15.71 7.07 -9.20
CA LYS A 123 16.50 8.27 -8.84
C LYS A 123 17.17 8.08 -7.49
N GLU A 124 18.50 8.21 -7.44
CA GLU A 124 19.24 8.01 -6.19
C GLU A 124 19.03 9.18 -5.22
N LYS A 125 19.18 10.40 -5.73
CA LYS A 125 19.15 11.65 -4.95
C LYS A 125 18.32 12.71 -5.67
N PRO A 126 17.89 13.79 -4.97
CA PRO A 126 17.21 14.91 -5.61
C PRO A 126 18.06 15.50 -6.74
N THR A 127 17.40 15.92 -7.81
CA THR A 127 18.09 16.68 -8.87
C THR A 127 18.38 18.08 -8.33
N PRO A 128 19.59 18.64 -8.54
CA PRO A 128 19.93 20.00 -8.13
C PRO A 128 19.04 21.08 -8.74
#